data_AF-A0A356L4Q1-F1
#
_entry.id   AF-A0A356L4Q1-F1
#
_cell.length_a   1.000
_cell.length_b   1.000
_cell.length_c   1.000
_cell.angle_alpha   90.00
_cell.angle_beta   90.00
_cell.angle_gamma   90.00
#
_symmetry.space_group_name_H-M   'P 1'
#
loop_
_entity.id
_entity.type
_entity.pdbx_description
1 polymer ?
#
loop_
_entity_poly.entity_id
_entity_poly.type
_entity_poly.pdbx_seq_one_letter_code
_entity_poly.pdbx_strand_id
1 'polypeptide(L)'
;MKKETPLILNVLFYGALWGFLEATLGYGLKFLPPLVSGSVMFPIGAAIMLYAYQKTQSKKAILYVGLIAASIKAVDFMLPGLPTIMTYNPMISIVLQSLAVFSLLPLLKHQKALVRVSAFVIPGLLWRIFFLGNQGLNIFLFGEVYKQIQSLENMIDFTILPGLLDGAVFAGLYLGSRAIFKKTTWLFRPNWAVSAAMFIMAIAATLLI
;
A
#
# COMPACT_ATOMS: atom_id res chain seq x y z
N MET A 1 6.81 1.82 33.46
CA MET A 1 6.78 1.14 32.14
C MET A 1 6.08 2.04 31.12
N LYS A 2 6.73 2.40 30.00
CA LYS A 2 6.04 3.11 28.91
C LYS A 2 5.02 2.14 28.31
N LYS A 3 3.72 2.38 28.52
CA LYS A 3 2.64 1.56 27.94
C LYS A 3 2.82 1.54 26.41
N GLU A 4 3.06 0.37 25.85
CA GLU A 4 3.11 0.18 24.40
C GLU A 4 1.67 0.26 23.85
N THR A 5 1.50 0.92 22.72
CA THR A 5 0.20 1.01 22.08
C THR A 5 -0.18 -0.38 21.54
N PRO A 6 -1.38 -0.90 21.84
CA PRO A 6 -1.87 -2.16 21.29
C PRO A 6 -1.71 -2.27 19.77
N LEU A 7 -1.42 -3.47 19.28
CA LEU A 7 -1.30 -3.78 17.85
C LEU A 7 -2.52 -3.27 17.07
N ILE A 8 -3.73 -3.53 17.60
CA ILE A 8 -5.00 -3.15 16.97
C ILE A 8 -5.11 -1.64 16.70
N LEU A 9 -4.63 -0.79 17.62
CA LEU A 9 -4.71 0.66 17.47
C LEU A 9 -3.76 1.20 16.41
N ASN A 10 -2.55 0.63 16.34
CA ASN A 10 -1.59 0.98 15.30
C ASN A 10 -2.10 0.54 13.93
N VAL A 11 -2.55 -0.71 13.82
CA VAL A 11 -3.09 -1.26 12.57
C VAL A 11 -4.30 -0.47 12.09
N LEU A 12 -5.25 -0.17 12.98
CA LEU A 12 -6.43 0.62 12.64
C LEU A 12 -6.04 2.02 12.17
N PHE A 13 -5.14 2.69 12.88
CA PHE A 13 -4.70 4.04 12.52
C PHE A 13 -3.95 4.07 11.19
N TYR A 14 -2.93 3.24 11.01
CA TYR A 14 -2.11 3.25 9.78
C TYR A 14 -2.86 2.68 8.57
N GLY A 15 -3.74 1.69 8.78
CA GLY A 15 -4.64 1.21 7.74
C GLY A 15 -5.63 2.28 7.31
N ALA A 16 -6.22 3.01 8.27
CA ALA A 16 -7.09 4.14 7.98
C ALA A 16 -6.36 5.30 7.29
N LEU A 17 -5.13 5.60 7.71
CA LEU A 17 -4.29 6.61 7.08
C LEU A 17 -4.03 6.27 5.61
N TRP A 18 -3.70 5.02 5.30
CA TRP A 18 -3.54 4.59 3.91
C TRP A 18 -4.86 4.66 3.15
N GLY A 19 -5.96 4.15 3.71
CA GLY A 19 -7.29 4.24 3.09
C GLY A 19 -7.71 5.69 2.78
N PHE A 20 -7.44 6.62 3.68
CA PHE A 20 -7.69 8.05 3.46
C PHE A 20 -6.83 8.63 2.33
N LEU A 21 -5.54 8.28 2.26
CA LEU A 21 -4.66 8.71 1.16
C LEU A 21 -5.10 8.10 -0.18
N GLU A 22 -5.61 6.87 -0.18
CA GLU A 22 -6.18 6.23 -1.38
C GLU A 22 -7.44 6.97 -1.86
N ALA A 23 -8.32 7.35 -0.94
CA ALA A 23 -9.53 8.11 -1.27
C ALA A 23 -9.20 9.53 -1.77
N THR A 24 -8.18 10.18 -1.21
CA THR A 24 -7.84 11.57 -1.51
C THR A 24 -6.79 11.69 -2.63
N LEU A 25 -5.53 11.38 -2.30
CA LEU A 25 -4.42 11.44 -3.24
C LEU A 25 -4.63 10.46 -4.39
N GLY A 26 -5.10 9.24 -4.11
CA GLY A 26 -5.39 8.26 -5.14
C GLY A 26 -6.45 8.74 -6.15
N TYR A 27 -7.47 9.47 -5.69
CA TYR A 27 -8.43 10.15 -6.58
C TYR A 27 -7.74 11.21 -7.46
N GLY A 28 -6.94 12.10 -6.86
CA GLY A 28 -6.20 13.11 -7.63
C GLY A 28 -5.23 12.51 -8.66
N LEU A 29 -4.63 11.35 -8.34
CA LEU A 29 -3.74 10.64 -9.26
C LEU A 29 -4.49 9.97 -10.43
N LYS A 30 -5.83 9.86 -10.40
CA LYS A 30 -6.61 9.39 -11.56
C LYS A 30 -6.51 10.34 -12.76
N PHE A 31 -6.17 11.61 -12.53
CA PHE A 31 -5.96 12.59 -13.60
C PHE A 31 -4.58 12.46 -14.28
N LEU A 32 -3.68 11.66 -13.73
CA LEU A 32 -2.40 11.33 -14.35
C LEU A 32 -2.55 10.12 -15.30
N PRO A 33 -1.58 9.90 -16.20
CA PRO A 33 -1.62 8.75 -17.08
C PRO A 33 -1.88 7.44 -16.32
N PRO A 34 -2.69 6.53 -16.89
CA PRO A 34 -2.89 5.20 -16.33
C PRO A 34 -1.53 4.56 -16.03
N LEU A 35 -1.44 3.77 -14.96
CA LEU A 35 -0.20 3.16 -14.41
C LEU A 35 0.63 4.06 -13.49
N VAL A 36 0.53 5.39 -13.57
CA VAL A 36 1.27 6.30 -12.68
C VAL A 36 0.70 6.27 -11.26
N SER A 37 -0.62 6.21 -11.12
CA SER A 37 -1.29 6.21 -9.81
C SER A 37 -0.80 5.08 -8.89
N GLY A 38 -0.77 3.83 -9.40
CA GLY A 38 -0.26 2.68 -8.63
C GLY A 38 1.22 2.81 -8.26
N SER A 39 2.02 3.41 -9.14
CA SER A 39 3.47 3.62 -8.93
C SER A 39 3.77 4.65 -7.82
N VAL A 40 2.84 5.58 -7.59
CA VAL A 40 2.95 6.58 -6.50
C VAL A 40 2.33 6.06 -5.21
N MET A 41 1.16 5.43 -5.28
CA MET A 41 0.45 4.95 -4.09
C MET A 41 1.14 3.75 -3.43
N PHE A 42 1.77 2.87 -4.21
CA PHE A 42 2.47 1.72 -3.65
C PHE A 42 3.61 2.11 -2.68
N PRO A 43 4.60 2.95 -3.06
CA PRO A 43 5.67 3.33 -2.14
C PRO A 43 5.16 4.03 -0.87
N ILE A 44 4.08 4.81 -0.97
CA ILE A 44 3.43 5.46 0.18
C ILE A 44 2.81 4.42 1.11
N GLY A 45 1.97 3.52 0.58
CA GLY A 45 1.37 2.42 1.34
C GLY A 45 2.43 1.52 1.98
N ALA A 46 3.48 1.19 1.23
CA ALA A 46 4.61 0.40 1.70
C ALA A 46 5.37 1.08 2.85
N ALA A 47 5.59 2.39 2.77
CA ALA A 47 6.19 3.16 3.85
C ALA A 47 5.32 3.16 5.11
N ILE A 48 3.99 3.32 4.96
CA ILE A 48 3.03 3.28 6.08
C ILE A 48 3.05 1.90 6.75
N MET A 49 3.01 0.82 5.96
CA MET A 49 3.09 -0.56 6.47
C MET A 49 4.40 -0.82 7.22
N LEU A 50 5.53 -0.36 6.67
CA LEU A 50 6.83 -0.52 7.30
C LEU A 50 6.94 0.31 8.59
N TYR A 51 6.33 1.49 8.64
CA TYR A 51 6.26 2.29 9.86
C TYR A 51 5.40 1.63 10.94
N ALA A 52 4.24 1.07 10.57
CA ALA A 52 3.40 0.28 11.47
C ALA A 52 4.14 -0.94 12.03
N TYR A 53 4.91 -1.64 11.19
CA TYR A 53 5.81 -2.72 11.62
C TYR A 53 6.86 -2.22 12.62
N GLN A 54 7.52 -1.09 12.36
CA GLN A 54 8.53 -0.54 13.28
C GLN A 54 7.95 -0.15 14.64
N LYS A 55 6.70 0.33 14.70
CA LYS A 55 6.03 0.70 15.96
C LYS A 55 5.54 -0.48 16.77
N THR A 56 5.15 -1.57 16.10
CA THR A 56 4.54 -2.75 16.74
C THR A 56 5.48 -3.94 16.87
N GLN A 57 6.60 -3.94 16.13
CA GLN A 57 7.51 -5.07 15.94
C GLN A 57 6.84 -6.36 15.44
N SER A 58 5.57 -6.28 15.01
CA SER A 58 4.76 -7.43 14.60
C SER A 58 4.67 -7.52 13.09
N LYS A 59 5.17 -8.62 12.50
CA LYS A 59 5.07 -8.83 11.04
C LYS A 59 3.62 -8.82 10.54
N LYS A 60 2.68 -9.26 11.38
CA LYS A 60 1.23 -9.28 11.07
C LYS A 60 0.67 -7.86 10.85
N ALA A 61 1.31 -6.84 11.41
CA ALA A 61 0.87 -5.46 11.25
C ALA A 61 0.84 -5.02 9.79
N ILE A 62 1.78 -5.49 8.95
CA ILE A 62 1.82 -5.19 7.51
C ILE A 62 0.55 -5.66 6.82
N LEU A 63 0.20 -6.93 7.01
CA LEU A 63 -0.97 -7.53 6.40
C LEU A 63 -2.26 -6.89 6.91
N TYR A 64 -2.37 -6.66 8.23
CA TYR A 64 -3.57 -6.06 8.78
C TYR A 64 -3.75 -4.60 8.37
N VAL A 65 -2.68 -3.82 8.21
CA VAL A 65 -2.77 -2.45 7.66
C VAL A 65 -3.34 -2.48 6.25
N GLY A 66 -2.86 -3.39 5.40
CA GLY A 66 -3.41 -3.60 4.06
C GLY A 66 -4.87 -4.02 4.07
N LEU A 67 -5.25 -4.97 4.94
CA LEU A 67 -6.64 -5.42 5.05
C LEU A 67 -7.58 -4.29 5.53
N ILE A 68 -7.15 -3.46 6.48
CA ILE A 68 -7.95 -2.30 6.91
C ILE A 68 -8.09 -1.29 5.75
N ALA A 69 -7.00 -0.94 5.06
CA ALA A 69 -7.06 -0.03 3.91
C ALA A 69 -7.96 -0.58 2.78
N ALA A 70 -7.85 -1.88 2.49
CA ALA A 70 -8.69 -2.56 1.50
C ALA A 70 -10.16 -2.58 1.94
N SER A 71 -10.46 -2.79 3.23
CA SER A 71 -11.82 -2.77 3.74
C SER A 71 -12.46 -1.38 3.64
N ILE A 72 -11.68 -0.31 3.84
CA ILE A 72 -12.13 1.07 3.60
C ILE A 72 -12.42 1.27 2.11
N LYS A 73 -11.56 0.75 1.22
CA LYS A 73 -11.79 0.82 -0.22
C LYS A 73 -13.03 0.03 -0.66
N ALA A 74 -13.32 -1.08 0.01
CA ALA A 74 -14.50 -1.91 -0.27
C ALA A 74 -15.83 -1.20 0.01
N VAL A 75 -15.84 -0.11 0.80
CA VAL A 75 -17.02 0.73 1.00
C VAL A 75 -17.57 1.26 -0.33
N ASP A 76 -16.72 1.46 -1.34
CA ASP A 76 -17.14 1.85 -2.69
C ASP A 76 -18.13 0.87 -3.34
N PHE A 77 -18.21 -0.40 -2.90
CA PHE A 77 -19.26 -1.32 -3.39
C PHE A 77 -20.67 -0.89 -2.97
N MET A 78 -20.80 -0.03 -1.96
CA MET A 78 -22.07 0.52 -1.51
C MET A 78 -22.47 1.79 -2.27
N LEU A 79 -21.62 2.30 -3.16
CA LEU A 79 -21.89 3.50 -3.96
C LEU A 79 -22.69 3.15 -5.22
N PRO A 80 -23.92 3.68 -5.39
CA PRO A 80 -24.73 3.39 -6.56
C PRO A 80 -24.10 3.97 -7.82
N GLY A 81 -24.10 3.18 -8.90
CA GLY A 81 -23.61 3.61 -10.22
C GLY A 81 -22.09 3.47 -10.42
N LEU A 82 -21.32 3.10 -9.39
CA LEU A 82 -19.89 2.81 -9.55
C LEU A 82 -19.70 1.38 -10.09
N PRO A 83 -18.97 1.19 -11.22
CA PRO A 83 -18.70 -0.15 -11.72
C PRO A 83 -17.89 -0.98 -10.72
N THR A 84 -18.33 -2.21 -10.45
CA THR A 84 -17.71 -3.15 -9.47
C THR A 84 -16.20 -3.26 -9.63
N ILE A 85 -15.72 -3.23 -10.87
CA ILE A 85 -14.30 -3.38 -11.19
C ILE A 85 -13.44 -2.18 -10.74
N MET A 86 -14.01 -0.98 -10.67
CA MET A 86 -13.34 0.23 -10.16
C MET A 86 -13.12 0.18 -8.65
N THR A 87 -13.85 -0.67 -7.94
CA THR A 87 -13.67 -0.96 -6.51
C THR A 87 -12.78 -2.18 -6.31
N TYR A 88 -13.07 -3.27 -7.02
CA TYR A 88 -12.36 -4.54 -6.89
C TYR A 88 -10.86 -4.41 -7.16
N ASN A 89 -10.46 -3.74 -8.25
CA ASN A 89 -9.06 -3.66 -8.63
C ASN A 89 -8.19 -2.90 -7.61
N PRO A 90 -8.55 -1.69 -7.16
CA PRO A 90 -7.79 -1.02 -6.10
C PRO A 90 -7.79 -1.81 -4.79
N MET A 91 -8.94 -2.37 -4.39
CA MET A 91 -9.05 -3.18 -3.15
C MET A 91 -8.09 -4.37 -3.17
N ILE A 92 -8.10 -5.17 -4.24
CA ILE A 92 -7.22 -6.33 -4.37
C ILE A 92 -5.76 -5.88 -4.52
N SER A 93 -5.49 -4.80 -5.26
CA SER A 93 -4.13 -4.26 -5.37
C SER A 93 -3.53 -3.91 -4.00
N ILE A 94 -4.29 -3.26 -3.12
CA ILE A 94 -3.86 -2.96 -1.73
C ILE A 94 -3.46 -4.24 -0.98
N VAL A 95 -4.26 -5.30 -1.09
CA VAL A 95 -3.97 -6.60 -0.46
C VAL A 95 -2.69 -7.20 -1.03
N LEU A 96 -2.55 -7.24 -2.36
CA LEU A 96 -1.37 -7.79 -3.04
C LEU A 96 -0.09 -7.01 -2.72
N GLN A 97 -0.18 -5.69 -2.63
CA GLN A 97 0.93 -4.83 -2.20
C GLN A 97 1.35 -5.15 -0.76
N SER A 98 0.39 -5.41 0.14
CA SER A 98 0.71 -5.80 1.52
C SER A 98 1.43 -7.15 1.60
N LEU A 99 1.05 -8.12 0.76
CA LEU A 99 1.75 -9.39 0.62
C LEU A 99 3.16 -9.21 0.07
N ALA A 100 3.32 -8.35 -0.94
CA ALA A 100 4.61 -8.03 -1.52
C ALA A 100 5.55 -7.41 -0.47
N VAL A 101 5.06 -6.43 0.31
CA VAL A 101 5.85 -5.79 1.37
C VAL A 101 6.12 -6.73 2.55
N PHE A 102 5.22 -7.66 2.86
CA PHE A 102 5.47 -8.69 3.87
C PHE A 102 6.69 -9.57 3.51
N SER A 103 6.89 -9.86 2.21
CA SER A 103 8.05 -10.61 1.72
C SER A 103 9.40 -9.90 1.94
N LEU A 104 9.40 -8.58 2.15
CA LEU A 104 10.61 -7.78 2.40
C LEU A 104 11.24 -8.08 3.77
N LEU A 105 10.43 -8.43 4.78
CA LEU A 105 10.87 -8.46 6.17
C LEU A 105 12.06 -9.39 6.48
N PRO A 106 12.14 -10.62 5.94
CA PRO A 106 13.30 -11.49 6.12
C PRO A 106 14.60 -10.86 5.59
N LEU A 107 14.51 -10.07 4.52
CA LEU A 107 15.65 -9.49 3.80
C LEU A 107 16.23 -8.25 4.49
N LEU A 108 15.46 -7.62 5.40
CA LEU A 108 15.94 -6.46 6.16
C LEU A 108 16.84 -6.86 7.34
N LYS A 109 16.84 -8.14 7.74
CA LYS A 109 17.59 -8.64 8.91
C LYS A 109 19.03 -9.02 8.53
N HIS A 110 19.99 -8.61 9.35
CA HIS A 110 21.41 -9.02 9.28
C HIS A 110 22.14 -8.77 7.95
N GLN A 111 21.59 -7.91 7.08
CA GLN A 111 22.22 -7.57 5.80
C GLN A 111 23.04 -6.28 5.86
N LYS A 112 24.09 -6.22 5.02
CA LYS A 112 24.85 -5.00 4.70
C LYS A 112 23.91 -3.91 4.17
N ALA A 113 24.28 -2.64 4.36
CA ALA A 113 23.42 -1.50 4.00
C ALA A 113 22.97 -1.52 2.53
N LEU A 114 23.88 -1.82 1.60
CA LEU A 114 23.57 -1.90 0.17
C LEU A 114 22.53 -2.99 -0.14
N VAL A 115 22.73 -4.21 0.39
CA VAL A 115 21.81 -5.35 0.21
C VAL A 115 20.44 -5.04 0.81
N ARG A 116 20.41 -4.35 1.94
CA ARG A 116 19.15 -3.92 2.57
C ARG A 116 18.39 -2.92 1.70
N VAL A 117 19.08 -1.97 1.08
CA VAL A 117 18.48 -0.96 0.21
C VAL A 117 18.02 -1.58 -1.11
N SER A 118 18.80 -2.48 -1.70
CA SER A 118 18.41 -3.18 -2.93
C SER A 118 17.19 -4.10 -2.71
N ALA A 119 16.98 -4.61 -1.49
CA ALA A 119 15.83 -5.46 -1.18
C ALA A 119 14.46 -4.76 -1.41
N PHE A 120 14.40 -3.43 -1.39
CA PHE A 120 13.17 -2.67 -1.64
C PHE A 120 12.66 -2.77 -3.08
N VAL A 121 13.50 -3.21 -4.02
CA VAL A 121 13.11 -3.50 -5.41
C VAL A 121 12.15 -4.70 -5.48
N ILE A 122 12.34 -5.69 -4.60
CA ILE A 122 11.57 -6.93 -4.62
C ILE A 122 10.07 -6.67 -4.47
N PRO A 123 9.58 -5.97 -3.43
CA PRO A 123 8.16 -5.71 -3.32
C PRO A 123 7.61 -4.86 -4.48
N GLY A 124 8.42 -3.96 -5.07
CA GLY A 124 8.06 -3.16 -6.25
C GLY A 124 7.78 -3.99 -7.50
N LEU A 125 8.60 -5.02 -7.75
CA LEU A 125 8.35 -5.97 -8.83
C LEU A 125 7.22 -6.96 -8.48
N LEU A 126 7.23 -7.45 -7.25
CA LEU A 126 6.37 -8.56 -6.83
C LEU A 126 4.89 -8.16 -6.80
N TRP A 127 4.55 -6.95 -6.35
CA TRP A 127 3.15 -6.51 -6.36
C TRP A 127 2.61 -6.41 -7.80
N ARG A 128 3.45 -6.02 -8.77
CA ARG A 128 3.06 -5.92 -10.19
C ARG A 128 2.85 -7.28 -10.80
N ILE A 129 3.71 -8.25 -10.49
CA ILE A 129 3.53 -9.65 -10.90
C ILE A 129 2.21 -10.20 -10.34
N PHE A 130 1.94 -9.98 -9.04
CA PHE A 130 0.67 -10.35 -8.45
C PHE A 130 -0.52 -9.65 -9.11
N PHE A 131 -0.37 -8.37 -9.42
CA PHE A 131 -1.41 -7.59 -10.09
C PHE A 131 -1.70 -8.12 -11.50
N LEU A 132 -0.68 -8.46 -12.29
CA LEU A 132 -0.87 -9.12 -13.60
C LEU A 132 -1.62 -10.44 -13.46
N GLY A 133 -1.32 -11.23 -12.42
CA GLY A 133 -2.08 -12.44 -12.08
C GLY A 133 -3.55 -12.14 -11.79
N ASN A 134 -3.85 -11.08 -11.03
CA ASN A 134 -5.22 -10.62 -10.80
C ASN A 134 -5.91 -10.12 -12.08
N GLN A 135 -5.18 -9.46 -12.99
CA GLN A 135 -5.74 -9.07 -14.28
C GLN A 135 -6.14 -10.29 -15.12
N GLY A 136 -5.40 -11.40 -15.03
CA GLY A 136 -5.80 -12.68 -15.60
C GLY A 136 -7.14 -13.17 -15.03
N LEU A 137 -7.32 -13.10 -13.70
CA LEU A 137 -8.61 -13.42 -13.06
C LEU A 137 -9.75 -12.50 -13.52
N ASN A 138 -9.46 -11.22 -13.74
CA ASN A 138 -10.47 -10.25 -14.19
C ASN A 138 -11.02 -10.56 -15.59
N ILE A 139 -10.22 -11.15 -16.48
CA ILE A 139 -10.75 -11.63 -17.76
C ILE A 139 -11.86 -12.67 -17.52
N PHE A 140 -11.64 -13.61 -16.61
CA PHE A 140 -12.63 -14.65 -16.30
C PHE A 140 -13.86 -14.11 -15.55
N LEU A 141 -13.66 -13.16 -14.63
CA LEU A 141 -14.73 -12.62 -13.77
C LEU A 141 -15.57 -11.52 -14.44
N PHE A 142 -14.95 -10.69 -15.27
CA PHE A 142 -15.56 -9.47 -15.82
C PHE A 142 -15.47 -9.35 -17.35
N GLY A 143 -14.71 -10.22 -18.03
CA GLY A 143 -14.54 -10.16 -19.49
C GLY A 143 -13.65 -9.00 -19.99
N GLU A 144 -13.06 -8.22 -19.08
CA GLU A 144 -12.28 -7.02 -19.40
C GLU A 144 -10.81 -7.36 -19.64
N VAL A 145 -10.31 -7.05 -20.84
CA VAL A 145 -8.89 -7.25 -21.20
C VAL A 145 -8.11 -5.96 -21.02
N TYR A 146 -7.35 -5.91 -19.93
CA TYR A 146 -6.50 -4.78 -19.59
C TYR A 146 -5.24 -4.68 -20.46
N LYS A 147 -4.84 -3.44 -20.82
CA LYS A 147 -3.65 -3.16 -21.64
C LYS A 147 -2.41 -3.92 -21.16
N GLN A 148 -2.21 -4.00 -19.85
CA GLN A 148 -1.06 -4.62 -19.19
C GLN A 148 -0.88 -6.10 -19.50
N ILE A 149 -1.94 -6.82 -19.91
CA ILE A 149 -1.90 -8.25 -20.21
C ILE A 149 -2.18 -8.58 -21.69
N GLN A 150 -2.33 -7.55 -22.55
CA GLN A 150 -2.60 -7.75 -23.98
C GLN A 150 -1.40 -8.33 -24.74
N SER A 151 -0.18 -8.09 -24.26
CA SER A 151 1.05 -8.61 -24.87
C SER A 151 2.13 -8.82 -23.81
N LEU A 152 3.13 -9.66 -24.13
CA LEU A 152 4.30 -9.85 -23.26
C LEU A 152 5.08 -8.55 -23.08
N GLU A 153 5.17 -7.72 -24.12
CA GLU A 153 5.78 -6.39 -24.06
C GLU A 153 5.08 -5.50 -23.03
N ASN A 154 3.75 -5.42 -23.07
CA ASN A 154 2.99 -4.63 -22.09
C ASN A 154 3.15 -5.15 -20.65
N MET A 155 3.27 -6.48 -20.47
CA MET A 155 3.54 -7.07 -19.16
C MET A 155 4.92 -6.68 -18.63
N ILE A 156 5.94 -6.71 -19.50
CA ILE A 156 7.32 -6.31 -19.18
C ILE A 156 7.37 -4.81 -18.86
N ASP A 157 6.77 -3.98 -19.71
CA ASP A 157 6.71 -2.52 -19.54
C ASP A 157 5.98 -2.12 -18.26
N PHE A 158 4.91 -2.84 -17.91
CA PHE A 158 4.22 -2.62 -16.65
C PHE A 158 5.05 -3.04 -15.45
N THR A 159 5.88 -4.07 -15.56
CA THR A 159 6.53 -4.73 -14.41
C THR A 159 7.92 -4.18 -14.12
N ILE A 160 8.81 -4.16 -15.11
CA ILE A 160 10.25 -4.00 -14.87
C ILE A 160 10.61 -2.57 -14.50
N LEU A 161 10.52 -1.63 -15.45
CA LEU A 161 10.95 -0.25 -15.19
C LEU A 161 10.10 0.41 -14.09
N PRO A 162 8.76 0.35 -14.12
CA PRO A 162 7.94 0.88 -13.05
C PRO A 162 8.20 0.19 -11.69
N GLY A 163 8.41 -1.13 -11.64
CA GLY A 163 8.68 -1.82 -10.39
C GLY A 163 10.06 -1.49 -9.80
N LEU A 164 11.07 -1.23 -10.65
CA LEU A 164 12.37 -0.69 -10.22
C LEU A 164 12.22 0.71 -9.64
N LEU A 165 11.44 1.58 -10.30
CA LEU A 165 11.16 2.94 -9.83
C LEU A 165 10.41 2.92 -8.50
N ASP A 166 9.38 2.10 -8.37
CA ASP A 166 8.62 1.87 -7.14
C ASP A 166 9.55 1.48 -5.98
N GLY A 167 10.44 0.51 -6.24
CA GLY A 167 11.43 0.07 -5.27
C GLY A 167 12.42 1.17 -4.88
N ALA A 168 12.88 1.97 -5.84
CA ALA A 168 13.77 3.10 -5.59
C ALA A 168 13.10 4.19 -4.76
N VAL A 169 11.85 4.55 -5.08
CA VAL A 169 11.06 5.52 -4.31
C VAL A 169 10.81 4.99 -2.91
N PHE A 170 10.43 3.72 -2.76
CA PHE A 170 10.21 3.09 -1.46
C PHE A 170 11.49 3.07 -0.60
N ALA A 171 12.63 2.74 -1.20
CA ALA A 171 13.94 2.84 -0.54
C ALA A 171 14.25 4.28 -0.12
N GLY A 172 14.00 5.26 -0.99
CA GLY A 172 14.19 6.68 -0.72
C GLY A 172 13.34 7.17 0.47
N LEU A 173 12.06 6.82 0.51
CA LEU A 173 11.16 7.12 1.63
C LEU A 173 11.64 6.48 2.94
N TYR A 174 12.11 5.22 2.89
CA TYR A 174 12.67 4.55 4.05
C TYR A 174 13.95 5.23 4.57
N LEU A 175 14.89 5.55 3.68
CA LEU A 175 16.14 6.20 4.07
C LEU A 175 15.90 7.64 4.57
N GLY A 176 15.05 8.40 3.89
CA GLY A 176 14.66 9.76 4.27
C GLY A 176 13.98 9.80 5.63
N SER A 177 13.01 8.91 5.87
CA SER A 177 12.36 8.80 7.18
C SER A 177 13.37 8.47 8.28
N ARG A 178 14.31 7.54 8.06
CA ARG A 178 15.38 7.29 9.06
C ARG A 178 16.25 8.51 9.30
N ALA A 179 16.60 9.29 8.27
CA ALA A 179 17.42 10.48 8.43
C ALA A 179 16.71 11.57 9.25
N ILE A 180 15.41 11.80 8.99
CA ILE A 180 14.57 12.78 9.69
C ILE A 180 14.31 12.34 11.14
N PHE A 181 13.87 11.10 11.33
CA PHE A 181 13.49 10.59 12.65
C PHE A 181 14.68 10.16 13.52
N LYS A 182 15.90 10.02 12.98
CA LYS A 182 17.11 9.88 13.82
C LYS A 182 17.36 11.14 14.66
N LYS A 183 16.91 12.31 14.19
CA LYS A 183 17.06 13.60 14.88
C LYS A 183 15.85 13.96 15.76
N THR A 184 14.73 13.26 15.61
CA THR A 184 13.47 13.62 16.28
C THR A 184 12.86 12.41 16.97
N THR A 185 12.59 12.51 18.27
CA THR A 185 11.95 11.45 19.06
C THR A 185 10.43 11.40 18.89
N TRP A 186 9.91 11.66 17.67
CA TRP A 186 8.48 11.74 17.42
C TRP A 186 7.81 10.39 17.70
N LEU A 187 7.24 10.28 18.90
CA LEU A 187 6.59 9.11 19.45
C LEU A 187 5.08 9.32 19.34
N PHE A 188 4.59 9.44 18.11
CA PHE A 188 3.14 9.36 17.89
C PHE A 188 2.66 7.98 18.34
N ARG A 189 1.64 7.99 19.20
CA ARG A 189 1.03 6.80 19.81
C ARG A 189 -0.48 6.89 19.61
N PRO A 190 -1.03 6.16 18.63
CA PRO A 190 -2.46 6.21 18.40
C PRO A 190 -3.21 5.70 19.65
N ASN A 191 -4.28 6.39 20.01
CA ASN A 191 -5.25 5.96 21.00
C ASN A 191 -6.58 5.64 20.30
N TRP A 192 -7.56 5.09 21.01
CA TRP A 192 -8.86 4.73 20.43
C TRP A 192 -9.54 5.91 19.72
N ALA A 193 -9.57 7.09 20.34
CA ALA A 193 -10.21 8.26 19.75
C ALA A 193 -9.55 8.66 18.42
N VAL A 194 -8.23 8.71 18.37
CA VAL A 194 -7.48 9.10 17.16
C VAL A 194 -7.56 8.03 16.08
N SER A 195 -7.46 6.75 16.42
CA SER A 195 -7.61 5.65 15.45
C SER A 195 -9.03 5.59 14.88
N ALA A 196 -10.05 5.76 15.72
CA ALA A 196 -11.46 5.78 15.29
C ALA A 196 -11.74 7.01 14.42
N ALA A 197 -11.27 8.20 14.82
CA ALA A 197 -11.43 9.41 14.03
C ALA A 197 -10.77 9.27 12.65
N MET A 198 -9.56 8.74 12.57
CA MET A 198 -8.88 8.48 11.29
C MET A 198 -9.67 7.50 10.43
N PHE A 199 -10.21 6.43 11.02
CA PHE A 199 -11.03 5.45 10.30
C PHE A 199 -12.33 6.06 9.75
N ILE A 200 -13.04 6.84 10.56
CA ILE A 200 -14.26 7.56 10.14
C ILE A 200 -13.93 8.56 9.03
N MET A 201 -12.84 9.34 9.17
CA MET A 201 -12.40 10.28 8.14
C MET A 201 -12.06 9.56 6.83
N ALA A 202 -11.43 8.39 6.90
CA ALA A 202 -11.12 7.59 5.71
C ALA A 202 -12.39 7.12 5.00
N ILE A 203 -13.37 6.60 5.73
CA ILE A 203 -14.68 6.21 5.16
C ILE A 203 -15.40 7.42 4.57
N ALA A 204 -15.44 8.54 5.31
CA ALA A 204 -16.09 9.76 4.83
C ALA A 204 -15.43 10.27 3.55
N ALA A 205 -14.09 10.26 3.48
CA ALA A 205 -13.37 10.64 2.27
C ALA A 205 -13.72 9.72 1.08
N THR A 206 -13.80 8.40 1.31
CA THR A 206 -14.22 7.44 0.28
C THR A 206 -15.64 7.70 -0.24
N LEU A 207 -16.57 8.09 0.64
CA LEU A 207 -17.96 8.32 0.25
C LEU A 207 -18.21 9.68 -0.41
N LEU A 208 -17.34 10.67 -0.17
CA LEU A 208 -17.53 12.06 -0.58
C LEU A 208 -16.71 12.48 -1.81
N ILE A 209 -15.73 11.68 -2.23
CA ILE A 209 -14.76 11.99 -3.31
C ILE A 209 -14.86 10.92 -4.41
#